data_AF-A0A7K8JDJ9-F1
#
_entry.id   AF-A0A7K8JDJ9-F1
#
_cell.length_a   1.000
_cell.length_b   1.000
_cell.length_c   1.000
_cell.angle_alpha   90.00
_cell.angle_beta   90.00
_cell.angle_gamma   90.00
#
_symmetry.space_group_name_H-M   'P 1'
#
loop_
_entity.id
_entity.type
_entity.pdbx_description
1 polymer ?
#
loop_
_entity_poly.entity_id
_entity_poly.type
_entity_poly.pdbx_seq_one_letter_code
_entity_poly.pdbx_strand_id
1 'polypeptide(L)'
;QECTKPVKVDKKPGKAAAKIKIEADGSYFQVNQDGEAQKLEKAKITLNDCLACSGCITSAESVLISQQSHGELCKVLALNKAAAANEQKVVVVSVSPQSRASLAARCKLGLLETAKKLTAFLKSLGKCVHYVFDTTFSRNFSLLESQREFVRRFHKQAEDKKALPMLASACPGWICYAEKTHGSFIIPYISTTKSPQQVMGSLVKGYFAEQQHLPPDRIYHVTVMPCYDKKLEASRPDFFNQEFQTRDVDCVITTGEVLKLLEQEGVSLPDVDPAPLDTMLGSAAAEELSTHRGGGSGGYLEHIYRHAAQELFGIHVDSIQYKPLKNKDFQEVTLERDGVVLLQFALAYGFRNIQNLVQKLKRGKCPYHYVEVMACPSGCLNGGGQIKLEGESSKEELQQVERLYESLRAEIPEENQAVGELYERWLGGWGSEKALEVLHTQYHAVERANTALNIKW
;
A
#
# COMPACT_ATOMS: atom_id res chain seq x y z
N GLN A 1 3.36 -18.16 23.53
CA GLN A 1 4.44 -19.16 23.45
C GLN A 1 5.42 -18.69 22.39
N GLU A 2 6.62 -18.33 22.81
CA GLU A 2 7.72 -17.97 21.89
C GLU A 2 8.23 -19.22 21.20
N CYS A 3 8.56 -19.11 19.92
CA CYS A 3 9.17 -20.20 19.17
C CYS A 3 10.41 -19.70 18.42
N THR A 4 11.56 -20.20 18.86
CA THR A 4 12.91 -20.15 18.26
C THR A 4 13.56 -21.48 18.63
N LYS A 5 14.36 -22.21 17.85
CA LYS A 5 14.91 -22.27 16.46
C LYS A 5 15.69 -23.64 16.39
N PRO A 6 16.63 -24.01 15.46
CA PRO A 6 17.10 -23.41 14.20
C PRO A 6 17.17 -24.43 13.02
N VAL A 7 17.48 -23.97 11.79
CA VAL A 7 18.16 -24.80 10.78
C VAL A 7 19.26 -24.01 10.05
N LYS A 8 20.31 -24.77 9.68
CA LYS A 8 21.64 -24.45 9.14
C LYS A 8 21.66 -23.54 7.91
N VAL A 9 22.78 -22.82 7.80
CA VAL A 9 23.14 -21.90 6.71
C VAL A 9 24.21 -22.54 5.83
N ASP A 10 23.93 -22.70 4.54
CA ASP A 10 24.96 -22.85 3.51
C ASP A 10 25.28 -21.49 2.89
N LYS A 11 26.57 -21.19 2.73
CA LYS A 11 27.11 -19.93 2.19
C LYS A 11 27.53 -20.10 0.74
N LYS A 12 27.26 -19.09 -0.11
CA LYS A 12 28.21 -18.50 -1.11
C LYS A 12 27.60 -17.25 -1.83
N PRO A 13 28.39 -16.41 -2.54
CA PRO A 13 28.55 -15.00 -2.15
C PRO A 13 28.10 -13.95 -3.19
N GLY A 14 27.75 -12.76 -2.68
CA GLY A 14 27.70 -11.48 -3.41
C GLY A 14 27.57 -10.32 -2.40
N LYS A 15 28.44 -9.30 -2.50
CA LYS A 15 28.38 -8.01 -1.76
C LYS A 15 27.28 -7.13 -2.40
N ALA A 16 26.50 -6.25 -1.76
CA ALA A 16 26.49 -5.70 -0.42
C ALA A 16 25.06 -5.33 0.00
N ALA A 17 24.58 -5.94 1.08
CA ALA A 17 23.60 -5.40 2.02
C ALA A 17 24.07 -5.85 3.41
N ALA A 18 23.86 -5.05 4.46
CA ALA A 18 24.33 -5.39 5.80
C ALA A 18 23.89 -6.81 6.17
N LYS A 19 24.85 -7.68 6.54
CA LYS A 19 24.57 -9.10 6.76
C LYS A 19 23.81 -9.24 8.07
N ILE A 20 22.55 -9.64 8.00
CA ILE A 20 21.75 -9.98 9.18
C ILE A 20 22.18 -11.36 9.66
N LYS A 21 22.86 -11.41 10.81
CA LYS A 21 23.23 -12.66 11.49
C LYS A 21 22.20 -12.93 12.58
N ILE A 22 21.72 -14.17 12.65
CA ILE A 22 20.78 -14.58 13.69
C ILE A 22 21.50 -15.56 14.60
N GLU A 23 21.59 -15.24 15.89
CA GLU A 23 22.23 -16.10 16.88
C GLU A 23 21.27 -17.19 17.38
N ALA A 24 21.82 -18.19 18.08
CA ALA A 24 21.07 -19.36 18.54
C ALA A 24 19.96 -19.00 19.55
N ASP A 25 20.10 -17.87 20.24
CA ASP A 25 19.12 -17.29 21.15
C ASP A 25 17.97 -16.54 20.44
N GLY A 26 17.99 -16.46 19.10
CA GLY A 26 16.97 -15.76 18.32
C GLY A 26 17.12 -14.24 18.29
N SER A 27 18.26 -13.70 18.70
CA SER A 27 18.64 -12.30 18.52
C SER A 27 19.16 -12.04 17.10
N TYR A 28 18.82 -10.87 16.56
CA TYR A 28 19.21 -10.44 15.22
C TYR A 28 20.31 -9.39 15.35
N PHE A 29 21.38 -9.52 14.57
CA PHE A 29 22.48 -8.57 14.51
C PHE A 29 22.69 -8.09 13.08
N GLN A 30 22.85 -6.78 12.91
CA GLN A 30 23.31 -6.18 11.67
C GLN A 30 24.83 -6.09 11.71
N VAL A 31 25.52 -6.74 10.77
CA VAL A 31 26.97 -6.60 10.62
C VAL A 31 27.25 -5.53 9.56
N ASN A 32 27.85 -4.42 10.01
CA ASN A 32 28.27 -3.31 9.14
C ASN A 32 29.49 -3.71 8.30
N GLN A 33 29.82 -2.89 7.30
CA GLN A 33 30.95 -3.18 6.38
C GLN A 33 32.30 -3.28 7.11
N ASP A 34 32.42 -2.65 8.28
CA ASP A 34 33.60 -2.63 9.14
C ASP A 34 33.68 -3.83 10.10
N GLY A 35 32.69 -4.74 10.07
CA GLY A 35 32.64 -5.93 10.92
C GLY A 35 32.00 -5.72 12.30
N GLU A 36 31.61 -4.50 12.64
CA GLU A 36 30.84 -4.21 13.86
C GLU A 36 29.43 -4.79 13.78
N ALA A 37 29.02 -5.49 14.85
CA ALA A 37 27.72 -6.13 14.96
C ALA A 37 26.80 -5.31 15.88
N GLN A 38 25.76 -4.69 15.32
CA GLN A 38 24.73 -3.98 16.09
C GLN A 38 23.54 -4.90 16.36
N LYS A 39 23.14 -5.04 17.63
CA LYS A 39 21.95 -5.81 18.00
C LYS A 39 20.69 -5.07 17.53
N LEU A 40 19.85 -5.76 16.77
CA LEU A 40 18.58 -5.22 16.28
C LEU A 40 17.47 -5.50 17.30
N GLU A 41 16.74 -4.45 17.66
CA GLU A 41 15.57 -4.57 18.53
C GLU A 41 14.36 -5.10 17.75
N LYS A 42 13.70 -6.12 18.31
CA LYS A 42 12.43 -6.62 17.78
C LYS A 42 11.34 -5.58 18.06
N ALA A 43 10.59 -5.17 17.04
CA ALA A 43 9.38 -4.39 17.27
C ALA A 43 8.43 -5.19 18.17
N LYS A 44 7.94 -4.57 19.24
CA LYS A 44 6.79 -5.07 20.00
C LYS A 44 5.53 -4.81 19.20
N ILE A 45 5.26 -5.64 18.20
CA ILE A 45 4.04 -5.57 17.41
C ILE A 45 2.96 -6.33 18.19
N THR A 46 1.95 -5.62 18.68
CA THR A 46 0.76 -6.29 19.22
C THR A 46 -0.19 -6.66 18.09
N LEU A 47 -1.11 -7.59 18.36
CA LEU A 47 -2.22 -7.93 17.46
C LEU A 47 -3.10 -6.72 17.09
N ASN A 48 -3.04 -5.63 17.88
CA ASN A 48 -3.74 -4.38 17.59
C ASN A 48 -2.96 -3.44 16.66
N ASP A 49 -1.66 -3.70 16.45
CA ASP A 49 -0.76 -2.90 15.62
C ASP A 49 -0.61 -3.50 14.23
N CYS A 50 -0.53 -4.82 14.15
CA CYS A 50 -0.65 -5.55 12.90
C CYS A 50 -1.92 -6.40 12.97
N LEU A 51 -2.94 -6.00 12.21
CA LEU A 51 -4.17 -6.77 12.09
C LEU A 51 -3.97 -8.07 11.32
N ALA A 52 -2.77 -8.33 10.76
CA ALA A 52 -2.41 -9.65 10.30
C ALA A 52 -2.57 -10.64 11.46
N CYS A 53 -3.23 -11.76 11.18
CA CYS A 53 -3.55 -12.80 12.14
C CYS A 53 -2.40 -13.09 13.14
N SER A 54 -2.73 -13.53 14.35
CA SER A 54 -1.75 -14.09 15.30
C SER A 54 -0.93 -15.16 14.57
N GLY A 55 0.31 -14.84 14.16
CA GLY A 55 1.17 -15.74 13.39
C GLY A 55 1.32 -15.42 11.88
N CYS A 56 0.77 -14.32 11.37
CA CYS A 56 1.00 -13.88 9.99
C CYS A 56 2.35 -13.16 9.81
N ILE A 57 2.86 -12.48 10.83
CA ILE A 57 4.19 -11.84 10.82
C ILE A 57 5.21 -12.76 11.50
N THR A 58 6.29 -13.05 10.80
CA THR A 58 7.46 -13.77 11.32
C THR A 58 8.39 -12.83 12.08
N SER A 59 9.27 -13.36 12.94
CA SER A 59 10.25 -12.53 13.65
C SER A 59 11.18 -11.75 12.71
N ALA A 60 11.48 -12.28 11.52
CA ALA A 60 12.27 -11.57 10.51
C ALA A 60 11.49 -10.38 9.93
N GLU A 61 10.19 -10.55 9.69
CA GLU A 61 9.31 -9.48 9.20
C GLU A 61 9.07 -8.39 10.24
N SER A 62 9.01 -8.75 11.53
CA SER A 62 9.01 -7.75 12.61
C SER A 62 10.27 -6.87 12.59
N VAL A 63 11.42 -7.46 12.24
CA VAL A 63 12.68 -6.70 12.09
C VAL A 63 12.62 -5.79 10.86
N LEU A 64 12.11 -6.27 9.72
CA LEU A 64 11.92 -5.44 8.51
C LEU A 64 10.99 -4.25 8.77
N ILE A 65 9.95 -4.45 9.58
CA ILE A 65 9.07 -3.37 10.03
C ILE A 65 9.81 -2.39 10.94
N SER A 66 10.60 -2.85 11.91
CA SER A 66 11.40 -1.97 12.78
C SER A 66 12.42 -1.13 12.01
N GLN A 67 13.03 -1.73 10.99
CA GLN A 67 14.05 -1.09 10.16
C GLN A 67 13.51 0.09 9.35
N GLN A 68 12.19 0.15 9.12
CA GLN A 68 11.52 1.28 8.50
C GLN A 68 10.76 2.05 9.55
N SER A 69 11.24 3.23 9.92
CA SER A 69 10.59 4.05 10.95
C SER A 69 10.91 5.52 10.77
N HIS A 70 10.21 6.37 11.51
CA HIS A 70 10.57 7.78 11.64
C HIS A 70 12.03 7.97 12.13
N GLY A 71 12.53 7.09 12.99
CA GLY A 71 13.93 7.11 13.44
C GLY A 71 14.92 6.81 12.30
N GLU A 72 14.62 5.82 11.46
CA GLU A 72 15.43 5.54 10.26
C GLU A 72 15.39 6.71 9.28
N LEU A 73 14.22 7.33 9.08
CA LEU A 73 14.11 8.55 8.28
C LEU A 73 15.03 9.66 8.82
N CYS A 74 14.93 10.00 10.11
CA CYS A 74 15.79 11.02 10.72
C CYS A 74 17.27 10.71 10.56
N LYS A 75 17.67 9.44 10.75
CA LYS A 75 19.05 8.98 10.54
C LYS A 75 19.50 9.19 9.10
N VAL A 76 18.70 8.78 8.11
CA VAL A 76 19.03 8.95 6.69
C VAL A 76 19.09 10.44 6.32
N LEU A 77 18.17 11.27 6.81
CA LEU A 77 18.22 12.72 6.58
C LEU A 77 19.48 13.35 7.16
N ALA A 78 19.89 12.94 8.38
CA ALA A 78 21.12 13.43 9.01
C ALA A 78 22.37 13.02 8.21
N LEU A 79 22.44 11.75 7.77
CA LEU A 79 23.53 11.26 6.92
C LEU A 79 23.57 11.98 5.57
N ASN A 80 22.41 12.17 4.94
CA ASN A 80 22.31 12.88 3.67
C ASN A 80 22.77 14.33 3.80
N LYS A 81 22.42 15.00 4.90
CA LYS A 81 22.87 16.37 5.18
C LYS A 81 24.38 16.47 5.37
N ALA A 82 25.00 15.46 6.00
CA ALA A 82 26.43 15.42 6.26
C ALA A 82 27.26 14.96 5.04
N ALA A 83 26.63 14.34 4.04
CA ALA A 83 27.29 13.87 2.84
C ALA A 83 27.78 15.02 1.94
N ALA A 84 28.81 14.76 1.13
CA ALA A 84 29.28 15.71 0.13
C ALA A 84 28.17 16.01 -0.90
N ALA A 85 28.17 17.21 -1.49
CA ALA A 85 27.09 17.65 -2.39
C ALA A 85 26.83 16.68 -3.57
N ASN A 86 27.89 16.06 -4.10
CA ASN A 86 27.80 15.05 -5.16
C ASN A 86 27.31 13.68 -4.66
N GLU A 87 27.23 13.46 -3.34
CA GLU A 87 26.76 12.23 -2.70
C GLU A 87 25.33 12.37 -2.15
N GLN A 88 24.81 13.60 -2.03
CA GLN A 88 23.46 13.89 -1.55
C GLN A 88 22.36 13.33 -2.45
N LYS A 89 21.44 12.57 -1.87
CA LYS A 89 20.25 12.06 -2.51
C LYS A 89 19.14 13.11 -2.51
N VAL A 90 18.32 13.08 -3.56
CA VAL A 90 17.04 13.77 -3.59
C VAL A 90 16.04 12.97 -2.76
N VAL A 91 15.51 13.58 -1.70
CA VAL A 91 14.54 12.92 -0.82
C VAL A 91 13.13 13.32 -1.21
N VAL A 92 12.30 12.32 -1.49
CA VAL A 92 10.89 12.46 -1.88
C VAL A 92 10.01 11.80 -0.84
N VAL A 93 8.95 12.48 -0.39
CA VAL A 93 7.95 11.91 0.53
C VAL A 93 6.59 11.87 -0.16
N SER A 94 6.00 10.69 -0.32
CA SER A 94 4.65 10.53 -0.89
C SER A 94 3.63 10.22 0.21
N VAL A 95 2.61 11.07 0.35
CA VAL A 95 1.60 10.97 1.42
C VAL A 95 0.33 10.30 0.91
N SER A 96 -0.24 9.39 1.70
CA SER A 96 -1.54 8.80 1.39
C SER A 96 -2.71 9.72 1.75
N PRO A 97 -3.79 9.73 0.94
CA PRO A 97 -4.96 10.53 1.26
C PRO A 97 -5.63 10.10 2.57
N GLN A 98 -5.49 8.82 2.96
CA GLN A 98 -5.96 8.31 4.25
C GLN A 98 -5.16 8.87 5.43
N SER A 99 -3.83 8.94 5.32
CA SER A 99 -2.97 9.56 6.33
C SER A 99 -3.26 11.05 6.46
N ARG A 100 -3.43 11.76 5.33
CA ARG A 100 -3.83 13.18 5.34
C ARG A 100 -5.16 13.38 6.06
N ALA A 101 -6.19 12.57 5.74
CA ALA A 101 -7.50 12.69 6.39
C ALA A 101 -7.43 12.43 7.90
N SER A 102 -6.62 11.45 8.34
CA SER A 102 -6.40 11.17 9.76
C SER A 102 -5.68 12.31 10.49
N LEU A 103 -4.64 12.90 9.88
CA LEU A 103 -3.95 14.07 10.42
C LEU A 103 -4.87 15.30 10.47
N ALA A 104 -5.67 15.53 9.43
CA ALA A 104 -6.63 16.62 9.39
C ALA A 104 -7.67 16.50 10.51
N ALA A 105 -8.21 15.29 10.74
CA ALA A 105 -9.12 15.02 11.85
C ALA A 105 -8.45 15.31 13.20
N ARG A 106 -7.24 14.77 13.42
CA ARG A 106 -6.46 14.91 14.66
C ARG A 106 -6.12 16.36 15.00
N CYS A 107 -5.77 17.14 13.98
CA CYS A 107 -5.34 18.53 14.12
C CYS A 107 -6.51 19.52 13.97
N LYS A 108 -7.72 19.04 13.66
CA LYS A 108 -8.93 19.85 13.42
C LYS A 108 -8.73 20.90 12.31
N LEU A 109 -8.07 20.48 11.23
CA LEU A 109 -7.74 21.34 10.07
C LEU A 109 -8.53 20.92 8.82
N GLY A 110 -8.65 21.84 7.85
CA GLY A 110 -9.11 21.49 6.52
C GLY A 110 -8.10 20.61 5.77
N LEU A 111 -8.55 19.83 4.77
CA LEU A 111 -7.66 18.91 4.05
C LEU A 111 -6.57 19.62 3.24
N LEU A 112 -6.91 20.69 2.52
CA LEU A 112 -5.94 21.47 1.74
C LEU A 112 -4.92 22.16 2.66
N GLU A 113 -5.40 22.74 3.75
CA GLU A 113 -4.54 23.34 4.77
C GLU A 113 -3.61 22.29 5.38
N THR A 114 -4.13 21.11 5.74
CA THR A 114 -3.34 19.99 6.24
C THR A 114 -2.27 19.58 5.24
N ALA A 115 -2.59 19.48 3.94
CA ALA A 115 -1.61 19.13 2.92
C ALA A 115 -0.49 20.18 2.80
N LYS A 116 -0.83 21.48 2.80
CA LYS A 116 0.14 22.57 2.71
C LYS A 116 1.04 22.65 3.96
N LYS A 117 0.47 22.51 5.16
CA LYS A 117 1.22 22.50 6.43
C LYS A 117 2.07 21.25 6.58
N LEU A 118 1.57 20.08 6.17
CA LEU A 118 2.34 18.84 6.18
C LEU A 118 3.51 18.90 5.19
N THR A 119 3.30 19.50 4.01
CA THR A 119 4.38 19.74 3.03
C THR A 119 5.47 20.62 3.64
N ALA A 120 5.10 21.74 4.26
CA ALA A 120 6.05 22.63 4.94
C ALA A 120 6.84 21.91 6.03
N PHE A 121 6.14 21.18 6.91
CA PHE A 121 6.75 20.42 8.00
C PHE A 121 7.73 19.35 7.48
N LEU A 122 7.32 18.53 6.51
CA LEU A 122 8.18 17.49 5.95
C LEU A 122 9.42 18.11 5.29
N LYS A 123 9.27 19.22 4.56
CA LYS A 123 10.40 19.97 3.96
C LYS A 123 11.31 20.60 5.01
N SER A 124 10.80 20.95 6.20
CA SER A 124 11.64 21.46 7.28
C SER A 124 12.49 20.36 7.95
N LEU A 125 12.09 19.09 7.88
CA LEU A 125 12.85 17.97 8.45
C LEU A 125 14.26 17.88 7.86
N GLY A 126 15.25 18.24 8.67
CA GLY A 126 16.66 18.32 8.28
C GLY A 126 16.96 19.31 7.15
N LYS A 127 15.97 20.06 6.65
CA LYS A 127 15.99 20.79 5.36
C LYS A 127 16.45 19.91 4.19
N CYS A 128 16.13 18.62 4.23
CA CYS A 128 16.63 17.61 3.29
C CYS A 128 15.54 16.94 2.46
N VAL A 129 14.25 17.13 2.79
CA VAL A 129 13.14 16.69 1.95
C VAL A 129 12.92 17.72 0.85
N HIS A 130 13.01 17.27 -0.40
CA HIS A 130 12.97 18.13 -1.57
C HIS A 130 11.57 18.22 -2.15
N TYR A 131 10.86 17.08 -2.19
CA TYR A 131 9.52 16.99 -2.79
C TYR A 131 8.56 16.22 -1.90
N VAL A 132 7.31 16.67 -1.85
CA VAL A 132 6.20 16.03 -1.16
C VAL A 132 5.05 15.82 -2.14
N PHE A 133 4.77 14.56 -2.45
CA PHE A 133 3.74 14.16 -3.42
C PHE A 133 2.54 13.49 -2.76
N ASP A 134 1.47 13.32 -3.53
CA ASP A 134 0.25 12.64 -3.10
C ASP A 134 0.04 11.34 -3.90
N THR A 135 -0.13 10.22 -3.18
CA THR A 135 -0.38 8.90 -3.80
C THR A 135 -1.78 8.74 -4.40
N THR A 136 -2.63 9.76 -4.32
CA THR A 136 -3.89 9.85 -5.07
C THR A 136 -3.60 9.79 -6.58
N PHE A 137 -2.54 10.45 -7.04
CA PHE A 137 -2.15 10.42 -8.45
C PHE A 137 -1.80 9.01 -8.92
N SER A 138 -0.97 8.27 -8.17
CA SER A 138 -0.59 6.90 -8.50
C SER A 138 -1.77 5.92 -8.45
N ARG A 139 -2.81 6.21 -7.65
CA ARG A 139 -4.01 5.37 -7.59
C ARG A 139 -4.77 5.34 -8.92
N ASN A 140 -4.74 6.40 -9.72
CA ASN A 140 -5.37 6.41 -11.04
C ASN A 140 -4.87 5.23 -11.90
N PHE A 141 -3.55 4.97 -11.90
CA PHE A 141 -2.97 3.86 -12.64
C PHE A 141 -3.40 2.49 -12.07
N SER A 142 -3.40 2.32 -10.74
CA SER A 142 -3.87 1.07 -10.12
C SER A 142 -5.33 0.78 -10.43
N LEU A 143 -6.18 1.81 -10.50
CA LEU A 143 -7.59 1.69 -10.84
C LEU A 143 -7.78 1.30 -12.32
N LEU A 144 -7.11 2.00 -13.23
CA LEU A 144 -7.14 1.74 -14.68
C LEU A 144 -6.61 0.35 -15.06
N GLU A 145 -5.51 -0.09 -14.44
CA GLU A 145 -4.99 -1.44 -14.70
C GLU A 145 -5.87 -2.54 -14.08
N SER A 146 -6.45 -2.28 -12.90
CA SER A 146 -7.37 -3.24 -12.28
C SER A 146 -8.66 -3.43 -13.08
N GLN A 147 -9.25 -2.35 -13.62
CA GLN A 147 -10.47 -2.49 -14.41
C GLN A 147 -10.23 -3.26 -15.71
N ARG A 148 -9.09 -3.03 -16.37
CA ARG A 148 -8.70 -3.77 -17.59
C ARG A 148 -8.42 -5.22 -17.29
N GLU A 149 -7.70 -5.48 -16.21
CA GLU A 149 -7.43 -6.84 -15.77
C GLU A 149 -8.74 -7.58 -15.49
N PHE A 150 -9.72 -6.93 -14.86
CA PHE A 150 -11.04 -7.50 -14.65
C PHE A 150 -11.75 -7.83 -15.96
N VAL A 151 -11.87 -6.88 -16.90
CA VAL A 151 -12.53 -7.09 -18.20
C VAL A 151 -11.87 -8.24 -18.96
N ARG A 152 -10.53 -8.28 -19.01
CA ARG A 152 -9.75 -9.36 -19.63
C ARG A 152 -10.03 -10.72 -18.97
N ARG A 153 -10.05 -10.79 -17.63
CA ARG A 153 -10.36 -12.02 -16.88
C ARG A 153 -11.82 -12.45 -17.11
N PHE A 154 -12.74 -11.51 -17.17
CA PHE A 154 -14.16 -11.77 -17.41
C PHE A 154 -14.40 -12.42 -18.78
N HIS A 155 -13.75 -11.93 -19.84
CA HIS A 155 -13.83 -12.57 -21.16
C HIS A 155 -13.25 -14.00 -21.18
N LYS A 156 -12.21 -14.26 -20.38
CA LYS A 156 -11.55 -15.58 -20.29
C LYS A 156 -12.23 -16.56 -19.34
N GLN A 157 -13.30 -16.18 -18.64
CA GLN A 157 -13.89 -17.02 -17.58
C GLN A 157 -14.41 -18.39 -18.05
N ALA A 158 -14.78 -18.52 -19.33
CA ALA A 158 -15.21 -19.78 -19.92
C ALA A 158 -14.03 -20.73 -20.21
N GLU A 159 -12.84 -20.19 -20.45
CA GLU A 159 -11.63 -20.92 -20.82
C GLU A 159 -10.75 -21.22 -19.60
N ASP A 160 -10.63 -20.24 -18.70
CA ASP A 160 -9.82 -20.30 -17.48
C ASP A 160 -10.72 -20.23 -16.25
N LYS A 161 -10.93 -21.39 -15.61
CA LYS A 161 -11.69 -21.51 -14.36
C LYS A 161 -11.07 -20.74 -13.19
N LYS A 162 -9.82 -20.27 -13.31
CA LYS A 162 -9.13 -19.45 -12.31
C LYS A 162 -9.16 -17.96 -12.65
N ALA A 163 -9.80 -17.57 -13.76
CA ALA A 163 -9.91 -16.16 -14.13
C ALA A 163 -10.75 -15.38 -13.11
N LEU A 164 -11.81 -15.97 -12.58
CA LEU A 164 -12.73 -15.37 -11.60
C LEU A 164 -12.95 -16.27 -10.37
N PRO A 165 -13.19 -15.70 -9.17
CA PRO A 165 -13.23 -14.27 -8.87
C PRO A 165 -11.86 -13.60 -9.04
N MET A 166 -11.82 -12.37 -9.52
CA MET A 166 -10.63 -11.53 -9.37
C MET A 166 -10.62 -10.94 -7.96
N LEU A 167 -9.54 -11.14 -7.22
CA LEU A 167 -9.35 -10.66 -5.85
C LEU A 167 -8.40 -9.47 -5.86
N ALA A 168 -8.79 -8.38 -5.20
CA ALA A 168 -7.96 -7.18 -5.10
C ALA A 168 -6.58 -7.46 -4.46
N SER A 169 -5.59 -6.67 -4.86
CA SER A 169 -4.19 -6.88 -4.49
C SER A 169 -3.57 -5.72 -3.68
N ALA A 170 -4.27 -4.59 -3.56
CA ALA A 170 -3.72 -3.36 -2.97
C ALA A 170 -3.42 -3.46 -1.45
N CYS A 171 -4.01 -4.43 -0.76
CA CYS A 171 -3.86 -4.64 0.69
C CYS A 171 -2.75 -5.67 1.01
N PRO A 172 -1.59 -5.26 1.56
CA PRO A 172 -0.48 -6.18 1.79
C PRO A 172 -0.77 -7.23 2.86
N GLY A 173 -1.57 -6.91 3.89
CA GLY A 173 -1.98 -7.88 4.90
C GLY A 173 -2.79 -9.05 4.31
N TRP A 174 -3.60 -8.78 3.28
CA TRP A 174 -4.30 -9.81 2.51
C TRP A 174 -3.31 -10.64 1.67
N ILE A 175 -2.40 -9.97 0.94
CA ILE A 175 -1.37 -10.65 0.14
C ILE A 175 -0.53 -11.60 1.00
N CYS A 176 0.02 -11.12 2.13
CA CYS A 176 0.81 -11.95 3.03
C CYS A 176 0.02 -13.17 3.53
N TYR A 177 -1.26 -12.99 3.85
CA TYR A 177 -2.12 -14.11 4.27
C TYR A 177 -2.34 -15.12 3.14
N ALA A 178 -2.60 -14.64 1.92
CA ALA A 178 -2.80 -15.49 0.75
C ALA A 178 -1.55 -16.31 0.43
N GLU A 179 -0.38 -15.65 0.31
CA GLU A 179 0.90 -16.29 -0.02
C GLU A 179 1.32 -17.34 1.03
N LYS A 180 1.15 -17.04 2.33
CA LYS A 180 1.61 -17.91 3.43
C LYS A 180 0.65 -19.02 3.83
N THR A 181 -0.64 -18.84 3.59
CA THR A 181 -1.67 -19.76 4.12
C THR A 181 -2.32 -20.60 3.03
N HIS A 182 -2.50 -20.03 1.84
CA HIS A 182 -3.22 -20.70 0.76
C HIS A 182 -2.38 -20.89 -0.51
N GLY A 183 -1.29 -20.15 -0.65
CA GLY A 183 -0.29 -20.33 -1.70
C GLY A 183 -0.91 -20.42 -3.09
N SER A 184 -0.50 -21.45 -3.83
CA SER A 184 -0.89 -21.70 -5.23
C SER A 184 -2.40 -21.84 -5.46
N PHE A 185 -3.21 -22.09 -4.41
CA PHE A 185 -4.66 -22.15 -4.55
C PHE A 185 -5.28 -20.76 -4.75
N ILE A 186 -4.85 -19.75 -3.98
CA ILE A 186 -5.45 -18.40 -4.03
C ILE A 186 -4.74 -17.47 -5.00
N ILE A 187 -3.41 -17.57 -5.11
CA ILE A 187 -2.58 -16.65 -5.92
C ILE A 187 -3.11 -16.41 -7.34
N PRO A 188 -3.58 -17.43 -8.10
CA PRO A 188 -4.09 -17.22 -9.46
C PRO A 188 -5.26 -16.24 -9.57
N TYR A 189 -6.06 -16.13 -8.50
CA TYR A 189 -7.22 -15.24 -8.44
C TYR A 189 -6.85 -13.79 -8.09
N ILE A 190 -5.64 -13.53 -7.58
CA ILE A 190 -5.22 -12.18 -7.16
C ILE A 190 -4.87 -11.35 -8.40
N SER A 191 -5.35 -10.11 -8.42
CA SER A 191 -4.98 -9.10 -9.42
C SER A 191 -3.47 -8.89 -9.43
N THR A 192 -2.87 -8.82 -10.61
CA THR A 192 -1.43 -8.56 -10.77
C THR A 192 -1.06 -7.08 -10.64
N THR A 193 -2.05 -6.19 -10.61
CA THR A 193 -1.84 -4.75 -10.54
C THR A 193 -1.14 -4.36 -9.23
N LYS A 194 -0.09 -3.54 -9.31
CA LYS A 194 0.62 -3.00 -8.14
C LYS A 194 -0.29 -2.07 -7.32
N SER A 195 -0.05 -2.01 -6.02
CA SER A 195 -0.76 -1.06 -5.16
C SER A 195 -0.33 0.39 -5.45
N PRO A 196 -1.12 1.41 -5.06
CA PRO A 196 -0.77 2.81 -5.30
C PRO A 196 0.57 3.23 -4.68
N GLN A 197 0.99 2.58 -3.58
CA GLN A 197 2.31 2.78 -3.00
C GLN A 197 3.41 2.38 -3.99
N GLN A 198 3.31 1.17 -4.53
CA GLN A 198 4.36 0.63 -5.40
C GLN A 198 4.33 1.26 -6.78
N VAL A 199 3.14 1.56 -7.31
CA VAL A 199 3.02 2.41 -8.50
C VAL A 199 3.69 3.76 -8.26
N MET A 200 3.46 4.41 -7.11
CA MET A 200 4.14 5.68 -6.80
C MET A 200 5.65 5.51 -6.76
N GLY A 201 6.15 4.41 -6.19
CA GLY A 201 7.57 4.09 -6.20
C GLY A 201 8.14 4.00 -7.61
N SER A 202 7.46 3.29 -8.51
CA SER A 202 7.89 3.20 -9.91
C SER A 202 7.77 4.53 -10.66
N LEU A 203 6.78 5.38 -10.36
CA LEU A 203 6.67 6.73 -10.91
C LEU A 203 7.80 7.65 -10.41
N VAL A 204 8.13 7.61 -9.11
CA VAL A 204 9.18 8.44 -8.51
C VAL A 204 10.56 8.02 -8.98
N LYS A 205 10.83 6.71 -9.01
CA LYS A 205 12.14 6.14 -9.35
C LYS A 205 12.37 5.98 -10.84
N GLY A 206 11.30 5.94 -11.63
CA GLY A 206 11.38 5.89 -13.09
C GLY A 206 11.13 7.27 -13.70
N TYR A 207 9.87 7.66 -13.83
CA TYR A 207 9.47 8.88 -14.55
C TYR A 207 10.07 10.15 -13.95
N PHE A 208 9.89 10.38 -12.64
CA PHE A 208 10.41 11.58 -11.99
C PHE A 208 11.95 11.62 -11.99
N ALA A 209 12.60 10.47 -11.80
CA ALA A 209 14.05 10.37 -11.88
C ALA A 209 14.60 10.77 -13.25
N GLU A 210 13.97 10.29 -14.33
CA GLU A 210 14.28 10.68 -15.71
C GLU A 210 14.12 12.19 -15.92
N GLN A 211 13.03 12.78 -15.41
CA GLN A 211 12.78 14.23 -15.49
C GLN A 211 13.81 15.06 -14.71
N GLN A 212 14.35 14.53 -13.61
CA GLN A 212 15.43 15.18 -12.85
C GLN A 212 16.83 14.87 -13.40
N HIS A 213 16.95 14.05 -14.45
CA HIS A 213 18.21 13.54 -14.97
C HIS A 213 19.06 12.82 -13.90
N LEU A 214 18.40 12.07 -13.01
CA LEU A 214 19.03 11.32 -11.93
C LEU A 214 18.80 9.82 -12.11
N PRO A 215 19.78 8.97 -11.80
CA PRO A 215 19.53 7.53 -11.70
C PRO A 215 18.69 7.22 -10.44
N PRO A 216 17.90 6.13 -10.45
CA PRO A 216 16.95 5.80 -9.38
C PRO A 216 17.54 5.74 -7.96
N ASP A 217 18.80 5.31 -7.82
CA ASP A 217 19.51 5.15 -6.54
C ASP A 217 19.91 6.49 -5.89
N ARG A 218 19.89 7.57 -6.66
CA ARG A 218 20.10 8.96 -6.21
C ARG A 218 18.85 9.60 -5.63
N ILE A 219 17.72 8.91 -5.68
CA ILE A 219 16.48 9.31 -5.01
C ILE A 219 16.32 8.44 -3.76
N TYR A 220 15.90 9.04 -2.65
CA TYR A 220 15.43 8.31 -1.47
C TYR A 220 13.94 8.56 -1.32
N HIS A 221 13.14 7.55 -1.60
CA HIS A 221 11.69 7.65 -1.64
C HIS A 221 11.06 7.10 -0.36
N VAL A 222 10.33 7.96 0.33
CA VAL A 222 9.62 7.68 1.57
C VAL A 222 8.13 7.75 1.31
N THR A 223 7.34 6.87 1.93
CA THR A 223 5.87 6.96 1.86
C THR A 223 5.25 7.06 3.24
N VAL A 224 4.23 7.91 3.39
CA VAL A 224 3.40 8.02 4.61
C VAL A 224 2.10 7.24 4.41
N MET A 225 1.91 6.19 5.20
CA MET A 225 0.84 5.21 4.99
C MET A 225 0.02 4.94 6.26
N PRO A 226 -1.27 4.59 6.13
CA PRO A 226 -2.13 4.30 7.29
C PRO A 226 -1.92 2.88 7.84
N CYS A 227 -0.86 2.17 7.44
CA CYS A 227 -0.73 0.72 7.63
C CYS A 227 0.73 0.30 7.83
N TYR A 228 0.99 -0.58 8.80
CA TYR A 228 2.32 -1.19 8.99
C TYR A 228 2.66 -2.22 7.90
N ASP A 229 1.68 -2.94 7.36
CA ASP A 229 1.94 -3.96 6.33
C ASP A 229 2.48 -3.35 5.02
N LYS A 230 2.32 -2.03 4.83
CA LYS A 230 2.96 -1.29 3.74
C LYS A 230 4.50 -1.26 3.85
N LYS A 231 5.06 -1.35 5.06
CA LYS A 231 6.50 -1.58 5.29
C LYS A 231 6.94 -2.94 4.75
N LEU A 232 6.14 -3.98 4.98
CA LEU A 232 6.41 -5.32 4.43
C LEU A 232 6.33 -5.32 2.91
N GLU A 233 5.33 -4.63 2.34
CA GLU A 233 5.22 -4.48 0.89
C GLU A 233 6.48 -3.84 0.30
N ALA A 234 6.96 -2.72 0.86
CA ALA A 234 8.19 -2.05 0.39
C ALA A 234 9.45 -2.92 0.52
N SER A 235 9.48 -3.84 1.48
CA SER A 235 10.62 -4.76 1.68
C SER A 235 10.62 -5.95 0.72
N ARG A 236 9.58 -6.17 -0.08
CA ARG A 236 9.51 -7.33 -0.97
C ARG A 236 10.69 -7.33 -1.97
N PRO A 237 11.28 -8.50 -2.27
CA PRO A 237 12.30 -8.61 -3.31
C PRO A 237 11.77 -8.22 -4.70
N ASP A 238 10.47 -8.41 -4.96
CA ASP A 238 9.80 -8.07 -6.21
C ASP A 238 9.88 -6.57 -6.58
N PHE A 239 10.20 -5.70 -5.61
CA PHE A 239 10.31 -4.24 -5.79
C PHE A 239 11.74 -3.72 -5.55
N PHE A 240 12.72 -4.61 -5.68
CA PHE A 240 14.14 -4.24 -5.62
C PHE A 240 14.75 -4.26 -7.02
N ASN A 241 15.25 -3.11 -7.46
CA ASN A 241 15.98 -2.98 -8.71
C ASN A 241 17.43 -3.45 -8.52
N GLN A 242 17.81 -4.53 -9.20
CA GLN A 242 19.15 -5.13 -9.10
C GLN A 242 20.23 -4.30 -9.82
N GLU A 243 19.88 -3.56 -10.87
CA GLU A 243 20.84 -2.74 -11.62
C GLU A 243 21.32 -1.55 -10.79
N PHE A 244 20.37 -0.82 -10.21
CA PHE A 244 20.63 0.38 -9.41
C PHE A 244 20.79 0.11 -7.91
N GLN A 245 20.58 -1.14 -7.47
CA GLN A 245 20.66 -1.53 -6.05
C GLN A 245 19.77 -0.68 -5.13
N THR A 246 18.54 -0.38 -5.58
CA THR A 246 17.57 0.47 -4.86
C THR A 246 16.18 -0.14 -4.91
N ARG A 247 15.27 0.34 -4.05
CA ARG A 247 13.87 -0.07 -4.01
C ARG A 247 12.98 0.98 -4.64
N ASP A 248 11.81 0.56 -5.10
CA ASP A 248 10.73 1.47 -5.51
C ASP A 248 10.33 2.40 -4.35
N VAL A 249 10.31 1.86 -3.13
CA VAL A 249 10.07 2.60 -1.87
C VAL A 249 11.16 2.22 -0.87
N ASP A 250 11.99 3.19 -0.47
CA ASP A 250 13.14 2.95 0.41
C ASP A 250 12.70 2.86 1.89
N CYS A 251 11.70 3.65 2.30
CA CYS A 251 11.19 3.62 3.67
C CYS A 251 9.69 3.96 3.73
N VAL A 252 8.95 3.24 4.56
CA VAL A 252 7.56 3.59 4.89
C VAL A 252 7.50 4.05 6.34
N ILE A 253 6.84 5.19 6.57
CA ILE A 253 6.46 5.65 7.91
C ILE A 253 4.93 5.67 8.03
N THR A 254 4.41 5.38 9.21
CA THR A 254 2.96 5.40 9.43
C THR A 254 2.42 6.80 9.72
N THR A 255 1.10 6.98 9.61
CA THR A 255 0.44 8.23 10.05
C THR A 255 0.78 8.56 11.51
N GLY A 256 0.76 7.57 12.40
CA GLY A 256 1.15 7.75 13.81
C GLY A 256 2.64 8.11 13.99
N GLU A 257 3.52 7.66 13.11
CA GLU A 257 4.93 8.03 13.14
C GLU A 257 5.19 9.48 12.69
N VAL A 258 4.31 10.05 11.85
CA VAL A 258 4.36 11.50 11.54
C VAL A 258 4.04 12.34 12.78
N LEU A 259 3.11 11.91 13.65
CA LEU A 259 2.89 12.59 14.93
C LEU A 259 4.12 12.53 15.84
N LYS A 260 4.82 11.39 15.88
CA LYS A 260 6.06 11.26 16.64
C LYS A 260 7.15 12.20 16.12
N LEU A 261 7.22 12.42 14.80
CA LEU A 261 8.14 13.41 14.23
C LEU A 261 7.77 14.84 14.67
N LEU A 262 6.49 15.20 14.63
CA LEU A 262 6.02 16.51 15.12
C LEU A 262 6.37 16.72 16.60
N GLU A 263 6.13 15.71 17.44
CA GLU A 263 6.49 15.71 18.86
C GLU A 263 7.99 15.84 19.08
N GLN A 264 8.82 15.12 18.32
CA GLN A 264 10.29 15.18 18.41
C GLN A 264 10.85 16.55 18.02
N GLU A 265 10.26 17.20 17.02
CA GLU A 265 10.64 18.56 16.62
C GLU A 265 10.03 19.65 17.52
N GLY A 266 9.15 19.28 18.46
CA GLY A 266 8.46 20.23 19.33
C GLY A 266 7.49 21.14 18.57
N VAL A 267 6.95 20.67 17.45
CA VAL A 267 6.09 21.45 16.53
C VAL A 267 4.68 20.87 16.51
N SER A 268 3.68 21.74 16.59
CA SER A 268 2.29 21.39 16.36
C SER A 268 1.91 21.69 14.91
N LEU A 269 1.30 20.74 14.19
CA LEU A 269 0.98 20.92 12.77
C LEU A 269 0.11 22.16 12.49
N PRO A 270 -0.93 22.50 13.29
CA PRO A 270 -1.68 23.75 13.16
C PRO A 270 -0.82 25.02 13.18
N ASP A 271 0.31 25.01 13.88
CA ASP A 271 1.19 26.17 14.05
C ASP A 271 2.23 26.30 12.93
N VAL A 272 2.31 25.32 12.02
CA VAL A 272 3.22 25.35 10.86
C VAL A 272 2.68 26.29 9.79
N ASP A 273 3.52 27.19 9.27
CA ASP A 273 3.17 28.01 8.12
C ASP A 273 2.99 27.16 6.85
N PRO A 274 1.90 27.30 6.10
CA PRO A 274 1.63 26.48 4.92
C PRO A 274 2.64 26.75 3.79
N ALA A 275 3.06 25.70 3.07
CA ALA A 275 3.86 25.79 1.86
C ALA A 275 3.06 25.35 0.61
N PRO A 276 3.43 25.81 -0.60
CA PRO A 276 2.86 25.29 -1.84
C PRO A 276 3.08 23.77 -1.98
N LEU A 277 2.10 23.09 -2.59
CA LEU A 277 2.21 21.66 -2.90
C LEU A 277 3.13 21.44 -4.10
N ASP A 278 3.85 20.31 -4.14
CA ASP A 278 4.64 19.93 -5.31
C ASP A 278 3.75 19.26 -6.36
N THR A 279 3.72 19.80 -7.58
CA THR A 279 2.76 19.41 -8.63
C THR A 279 3.37 18.62 -9.78
N MET A 280 4.67 18.31 -9.72
CA MET A 280 5.44 17.64 -10.79
C MET A 280 4.92 16.22 -11.13
N LEU A 281 4.28 15.55 -10.18
CA LEU A 281 3.59 14.27 -10.35
C LEU A 281 2.09 14.49 -10.09
N GLY A 282 1.40 15.13 -11.03
CA GLY A 282 -0.02 15.46 -10.91
C GLY A 282 -0.52 16.42 -12.00
N SER A 283 -1.78 16.88 -11.86
CA SER A 283 -2.34 17.89 -12.74
C SER A 283 -1.66 19.25 -12.54
N ALA A 284 -1.29 19.92 -13.63
CA ALA A 284 -0.57 21.20 -13.64
C ALA A 284 -1.31 22.37 -12.93
N ALA A 285 -2.57 22.20 -12.56
CA ALA A 285 -3.41 23.23 -11.92
C ALA A 285 -3.51 23.09 -10.38
N ALA A 286 -2.68 22.25 -9.76
CA ALA A 286 -2.93 21.69 -8.42
C ALA A 286 -2.79 22.67 -7.23
N GLU A 287 -3.87 23.40 -6.94
CA GLU A 287 -4.29 23.73 -5.57
C GLU A 287 -5.54 22.94 -5.11
N GLU A 288 -6.12 22.12 -5.98
CA GLU A 288 -7.29 21.30 -5.65
C GLU A 288 -6.90 19.86 -5.33
N LEU A 289 -7.33 19.38 -4.16
CA LEU A 289 -7.19 17.98 -3.77
C LEU A 289 -8.37 17.16 -4.31
N SER A 290 -8.08 16.00 -4.87
CA SER A 290 -9.07 15.03 -5.34
C SER A 290 -9.08 13.76 -4.50
N THR A 291 -10.08 12.92 -4.74
CA THR A 291 -10.16 11.54 -4.27
C THR A 291 -10.80 10.67 -5.35
N HIS A 292 -11.12 9.42 -5.04
CA HIS A 292 -11.84 8.49 -5.92
C HIS A 292 -13.16 8.07 -5.25
N ARG A 293 -14.17 7.76 -6.06
CA ARG A 293 -15.44 7.19 -5.57
C ARG A 293 -15.22 5.79 -4.99
N GLY A 294 -16.10 5.30 -4.13
CA GLY A 294 -16.04 3.93 -3.60
C GLY A 294 -15.37 3.78 -2.22
N GLY A 295 -15.21 4.87 -1.49
CA GLY A 295 -14.85 4.85 -0.07
C GLY A 295 -13.34 4.88 0.24
N GLY A 296 -13.04 4.81 1.54
CA GLY A 296 -11.73 5.08 2.12
C GLY A 296 -10.60 4.09 1.79
N SER A 297 -10.90 2.97 1.13
CA SER A 297 -9.94 1.93 0.75
C SER A 297 -9.43 2.04 -0.68
N GLY A 298 -9.80 3.12 -1.38
CA GLY A 298 -9.37 3.38 -2.76
C GLY A 298 -10.41 3.10 -3.82
N GLY A 299 -11.56 2.52 -3.45
CA GLY A 299 -12.75 2.52 -4.30
C GLY A 299 -12.71 1.61 -5.52
N TYR A 300 -11.92 0.54 -5.44
CA TYR A 300 -11.70 -0.37 -6.57
C TYR A 300 -13.00 -1.06 -6.99
N LEU A 301 -13.82 -1.52 -6.05
CA LEU A 301 -15.10 -2.17 -6.36
C LEU A 301 -15.97 -1.25 -7.21
N GLU A 302 -16.21 -0.02 -6.75
CA GLU A 302 -17.07 0.92 -7.45
C GLU A 302 -16.54 1.28 -8.83
N HIS A 303 -15.26 1.58 -8.93
CA HIS A 303 -14.62 1.94 -10.19
C HIS A 303 -14.70 0.79 -11.22
N ILE A 304 -14.23 -0.40 -10.83
CA ILE A 304 -14.25 -1.58 -11.71
C ILE A 304 -15.69 -1.96 -12.07
N TYR A 305 -16.63 -1.88 -11.13
CA TYR A 305 -18.02 -2.23 -11.36
C TYR A 305 -18.66 -1.31 -12.41
N ARG A 306 -18.49 0.01 -12.29
CA ARG A 306 -19.03 0.99 -13.25
C ARG A 306 -18.42 0.80 -14.63
N HIS A 307 -17.09 0.64 -14.70
CA HIS A 307 -16.40 0.42 -15.96
C HIS A 307 -16.83 -0.89 -16.63
N ALA A 308 -16.85 -1.99 -15.87
CA ALA A 308 -17.27 -3.30 -16.38
C ALA A 308 -18.74 -3.32 -16.82
N ALA A 309 -19.64 -2.65 -16.10
CA ALA A 309 -21.05 -2.54 -16.49
C ALA A 309 -21.21 -1.85 -17.85
N GLN A 310 -20.46 -0.77 -18.07
CA GLN A 310 -20.47 -0.02 -19.31
C GLN A 310 -19.81 -0.82 -20.45
N GLU A 311 -18.59 -1.31 -20.23
CA GLU A 311 -17.77 -1.97 -21.26
C GLU A 311 -18.35 -3.32 -21.69
N LEU A 312 -18.77 -4.15 -20.74
CA LEU A 312 -19.21 -5.52 -21.04
C LEU A 312 -20.69 -5.60 -21.44
N PHE A 313 -21.52 -4.66 -20.96
CA PHE A 313 -22.98 -4.77 -21.09
C PHE A 313 -23.67 -3.53 -21.64
N GLY A 314 -22.94 -2.43 -21.86
CA GLY A 314 -23.50 -1.15 -22.30
C GLY A 314 -24.38 -0.47 -21.26
N ILE A 315 -24.21 -0.80 -19.97
CA ILE A 315 -25.05 -0.29 -18.88
C ILE A 315 -24.31 0.80 -18.12
N HIS A 316 -24.83 2.02 -18.19
CA HIS A 316 -24.37 3.11 -17.34
C HIS A 316 -24.92 2.94 -15.93
N VAL A 317 -24.04 3.03 -14.92
CA VAL A 317 -24.41 2.93 -13.50
C VAL A 317 -24.11 4.27 -12.83
N ASP A 318 -25.15 4.99 -12.41
CA ASP A 318 -25.02 6.28 -11.70
C ASP A 318 -24.75 6.11 -10.20
N SER A 319 -25.40 5.14 -9.58
CA SER A 319 -25.29 4.87 -8.13
C SER A 319 -25.21 3.37 -7.86
N ILE A 320 -24.47 3.02 -6.81
CA ILE A 320 -24.27 1.64 -6.40
C ILE A 320 -25.01 1.39 -5.10
N GLN A 321 -25.86 0.35 -5.08
CA GLN A 321 -26.52 -0.10 -3.86
C GLN A 321 -25.72 -1.24 -3.22
N TYR A 322 -25.09 -0.94 -2.09
CA TYR A 322 -24.38 -1.94 -1.30
C TYR A 322 -25.35 -2.64 -0.36
N LYS A 323 -25.44 -3.97 -0.48
CA LYS A 323 -26.23 -4.82 0.42
C LYS A 323 -25.32 -5.44 1.48
N PRO A 324 -25.41 -5.03 2.76
CA PRO A 324 -24.68 -5.69 3.82
C PRO A 324 -25.14 -7.14 3.99
N LEU A 325 -24.18 -8.04 4.20
CA LEU A 325 -24.45 -9.43 4.53
C LEU A 325 -24.47 -9.63 6.05
N LYS A 326 -23.41 -10.24 6.59
CA LYS A 326 -23.29 -10.54 8.02
C LYS A 326 -22.98 -9.31 8.86
N ASN A 327 -22.33 -8.31 8.27
CA ASN A 327 -21.90 -7.07 8.92
C ASN A 327 -21.62 -5.99 7.87
N LYS A 328 -21.35 -4.75 8.32
CA LYS A 328 -21.03 -3.61 7.45
C LYS A 328 -19.74 -3.79 6.63
N ASP A 329 -18.84 -4.67 7.07
CA ASP A 329 -17.54 -4.94 6.45
C ASP A 329 -17.61 -6.10 5.43
N PHE A 330 -18.80 -6.65 5.18
CA PHE A 330 -19.04 -7.60 4.10
C PHE A 330 -20.31 -7.21 3.35
N GLN A 331 -20.15 -6.56 2.21
CA GLN A 331 -21.23 -6.02 1.39
C GLN A 331 -21.18 -6.59 -0.01
N GLU A 332 -22.33 -6.80 -0.62
CA GLU A 332 -22.47 -7.25 -2.02
C GLU A 332 -23.07 -6.16 -2.88
N VAL A 333 -22.70 -6.17 -4.16
CA VAL A 333 -23.27 -5.34 -5.21
C VAL A 333 -23.57 -6.25 -6.40
N THR A 334 -24.78 -6.14 -6.94
CA THR A 334 -25.21 -6.98 -8.06
C THR A 334 -25.76 -6.12 -9.20
N LEU A 335 -25.29 -6.39 -10.42
CA LEU A 335 -25.87 -5.90 -11.66
C LEU A 335 -26.79 -6.98 -12.22
N GLU A 336 -28.07 -6.67 -12.38
CA GLU A 336 -29.05 -7.59 -12.95
C GLU A 336 -29.77 -6.95 -14.14
N ARG A 337 -30.05 -7.74 -15.17
CA ARG A 337 -30.89 -7.37 -16.31
C ARG A 337 -31.79 -8.54 -16.66
N ASP A 338 -33.09 -8.31 -16.75
CA ASP A 338 -34.11 -9.33 -17.09
C ASP A 338 -34.04 -10.59 -16.20
N GLY A 339 -33.74 -10.42 -14.91
CA GLY A 339 -33.60 -11.52 -13.95
C GLY A 339 -32.29 -12.32 -14.06
N VAL A 340 -31.36 -11.90 -14.92
CA VAL A 340 -30.03 -12.49 -15.06
C VAL A 340 -29.00 -11.62 -14.35
N VAL A 341 -28.21 -12.25 -13.47
CA VAL A 341 -27.06 -11.61 -12.83
C VAL A 341 -25.92 -11.47 -13.84
N LEU A 342 -25.58 -10.22 -14.18
CA LEU A 342 -24.49 -9.88 -15.10
C LEU A 342 -23.17 -9.71 -14.35
N LEU A 343 -23.19 -9.00 -13.23
CA LEU A 343 -22.03 -8.81 -12.35
C LEU A 343 -22.42 -9.03 -10.90
N GLN A 344 -21.60 -9.73 -10.13
CA GLN A 344 -21.76 -9.85 -8.69
C GLN A 344 -20.43 -9.58 -7.99
N PHE A 345 -20.34 -8.45 -7.30
CA PHE A 345 -19.12 -7.97 -6.66
C PHE A 345 -19.29 -7.96 -5.14
N ALA A 346 -18.19 -7.99 -4.40
CA ALA A 346 -18.25 -7.88 -2.93
C ALA A 346 -17.09 -7.09 -2.32
N LEU A 347 -17.37 -6.41 -1.20
CA LEU A 347 -16.38 -5.96 -0.24
C LEU A 347 -16.20 -7.05 0.82
N ALA A 348 -14.96 -7.42 1.13
CA ALA A 348 -14.63 -8.35 2.21
C ALA A 348 -13.53 -7.76 3.10
N TYR A 349 -13.92 -6.97 4.09
CA TYR A 349 -13.02 -6.28 5.00
C TYR A 349 -12.91 -6.99 6.34
N GLY A 350 -11.70 -7.06 6.90
CA GLY A 350 -11.42 -7.78 8.13
C GLY A 350 -11.19 -9.28 7.94
N PHE A 351 -10.22 -9.85 8.66
CA PHE A 351 -9.79 -11.24 8.52
C PHE A 351 -10.91 -12.28 8.64
N ARG A 352 -11.91 -12.04 9.51
CA ARG A 352 -13.06 -12.95 9.63
C ARG A 352 -13.85 -13.07 8.32
N ASN A 353 -14.05 -11.95 7.62
CA ASN A 353 -14.74 -11.93 6.33
C ASN A 353 -13.85 -12.54 5.23
N ILE A 354 -12.54 -12.26 5.26
CA ILE A 354 -11.55 -12.88 4.36
C ILE A 354 -11.55 -14.41 4.49
N GLN A 355 -11.53 -14.94 5.71
CA GLN A 355 -11.58 -16.39 5.95
C GLN A 355 -12.87 -17.00 5.39
N ASN A 356 -14.01 -16.33 5.58
CA ASN A 356 -15.30 -16.77 5.02
C ASN A 356 -15.27 -16.78 3.48
N LEU A 357 -14.71 -15.74 2.85
CA LEU A 357 -14.53 -15.66 1.40
C LEU A 357 -13.68 -16.82 0.88
N VAL A 358 -12.51 -17.05 1.49
CA VAL A 358 -11.60 -18.13 1.08
C VAL A 358 -12.26 -19.50 1.25
N GLN A 359 -13.03 -19.71 2.31
CA GLN A 359 -13.79 -20.96 2.49
C GLN A 359 -14.87 -21.14 1.41
N LYS A 360 -15.59 -20.09 1.01
CA LYS A 360 -16.54 -20.15 -0.12
C LYS A 360 -15.83 -20.53 -1.42
N LEU A 361 -14.67 -19.93 -1.68
CA LEU A 361 -13.85 -20.21 -2.87
C LEU A 361 -13.34 -21.65 -2.89
N LYS A 362 -12.78 -22.14 -1.76
CA LYS A 362 -12.34 -23.55 -1.59
C LYS A 362 -13.45 -24.58 -1.82
N ARG A 363 -14.70 -24.21 -1.53
CA ARG A 363 -15.88 -25.07 -1.73
C ARG A 363 -16.47 -24.98 -3.13
N GLY A 364 -15.93 -24.13 -4.01
CA GLY A 364 -16.51 -23.85 -5.32
C GLY A 364 -17.87 -23.14 -5.24
N LYS A 365 -18.12 -22.40 -4.14
CA LYS A 365 -19.39 -21.70 -3.86
C LYS A 365 -19.19 -20.18 -3.74
N CYS A 366 -18.17 -19.63 -4.39
CA CYS A 366 -17.96 -18.20 -4.46
C CYS A 366 -18.75 -17.66 -5.66
N PRO A 367 -19.80 -16.84 -5.46
CA PRO A 367 -20.63 -16.37 -6.56
C PRO A 367 -20.08 -15.09 -7.20
N TYR A 368 -18.99 -14.53 -6.67
CA TYR A 368 -18.51 -13.22 -7.07
C TYR A 368 -17.64 -13.29 -8.33
N HIS A 369 -17.72 -12.27 -9.17
CA HIS A 369 -16.76 -12.02 -10.25
C HIS A 369 -15.57 -11.20 -9.75
N TYR A 370 -15.79 -10.25 -8.84
CA TYR A 370 -14.73 -9.45 -8.24
C TYR A 370 -14.94 -9.30 -6.73
N VAL A 371 -13.85 -9.28 -5.97
CA VAL A 371 -13.88 -9.01 -4.54
C VAL A 371 -12.79 -8.01 -4.15
N GLU A 372 -13.19 -6.89 -3.56
CA GLU A 372 -12.26 -5.98 -2.88
C GLU A 372 -11.97 -6.51 -1.48
N VAL A 373 -10.69 -6.78 -1.20
CA VAL A 373 -10.25 -7.44 0.03
C VAL A 373 -9.35 -6.52 0.82
N MET A 374 -9.73 -6.24 2.07
CA MET A 374 -8.93 -5.42 3.00
C MET A 374 -8.77 -6.16 4.32
N ALA A 375 -7.54 -6.25 4.82
CA ALA A 375 -7.23 -6.93 6.08
C ALA A 375 -7.86 -6.24 7.30
N CYS A 376 -7.99 -4.91 7.25
CA CYS A 376 -8.51 -4.09 8.34
C CYS A 376 -10.05 -3.98 8.26
N PRO A 377 -10.80 -4.14 9.37
CA PRO A 377 -12.21 -3.74 9.42
C PRO A 377 -12.33 -2.26 9.10
N SER A 378 -13.36 -1.87 8.34
CA SER A 378 -13.56 -0.50 7.82
C SER A 378 -12.41 0.01 6.94
N GLY A 379 -11.58 -0.90 6.41
CA GLY A 379 -10.63 -0.57 5.36
C GLY A 379 -9.43 0.27 5.81
N CYS A 380 -8.81 0.98 4.87
CA CYS A 380 -7.56 1.70 5.11
C CYS A 380 -7.69 2.91 6.04
N LEU A 381 -8.88 3.50 6.19
CA LEU A 381 -9.10 4.61 7.12
C LEU A 381 -8.97 4.18 8.59
N ASN A 382 -9.18 2.89 8.87
CA ASN A 382 -8.99 2.25 10.16
C ASN A 382 -7.75 1.33 10.16
N GLY A 383 -6.75 1.64 9.32
CA GLY A 383 -5.53 0.86 9.24
C GLY A 383 -4.71 0.93 10.53
N GLY A 384 -3.95 -0.13 10.84
CA GLY A 384 -3.19 -0.23 12.09
C GLY A 384 -2.16 0.88 12.33
N GLY A 385 -1.73 1.58 11.26
CA GLY A 385 -0.79 2.70 11.34
C GLY A 385 -1.45 4.08 11.51
N GLN A 386 -2.78 4.13 11.62
CA GLN A 386 -3.52 5.38 11.85
C GLN A 386 -3.35 5.88 13.28
N ILE A 387 -3.68 7.16 13.46
CA ILE A 387 -3.73 7.81 14.77
C ILE A 387 -4.94 7.25 15.53
N LYS A 388 -4.73 6.84 16.78
CA LYS A 388 -5.78 6.51 17.74
C LYS A 388 -5.86 7.65 18.75
N LEU A 389 -7.00 8.31 18.92
CA LEU A 389 -7.12 9.36 19.93
C LEU A 389 -7.29 8.74 21.32
N GLU A 390 -6.69 9.37 22.33
CA GLU A 390 -6.87 8.95 23.72
C GLU A 390 -8.19 9.52 24.25
N GLY A 391 -9.09 8.66 24.73
CA GLY A 391 -10.30 9.07 25.45
C GLY A 391 -11.57 9.30 24.61
N GLU A 392 -11.50 9.24 23.27
CA GLU A 392 -12.68 9.24 22.39
C GLU A 392 -13.09 7.80 22.00
N SER A 393 -14.33 7.61 21.55
CA SER A 393 -14.72 6.31 21.02
C SER A 393 -14.08 6.13 19.64
N SER A 394 -13.31 5.06 19.45
CA SER A 394 -12.67 4.72 18.15
C SER A 394 -13.59 4.80 16.92
N LYS A 395 -14.91 4.76 17.13
CA LYS A 395 -15.93 4.88 16.10
C LYS A 395 -16.17 6.33 15.66
N GLU A 396 -16.21 7.29 16.58
CA GLU A 396 -16.43 8.71 16.26
C GLU A 396 -15.24 9.28 15.49
N GLU A 397 -14.03 8.91 15.90
CA GLU A 397 -12.78 9.28 15.23
C GLU A 397 -12.79 8.80 13.77
N LEU A 398 -13.08 7.51 13.57
CA LEU A 398 -13.16 6.92 12.24
C LEU A 398 -14.21 7.63 11.37
N GLN A 399 -15.39 7.95 11.93
CA GLN A 399 -16.42 8.68 11.21
C GLN A 399 -15.98 10.09 10.81
N GLN A 400 -15.18 10.76 11.63
CA GLN A 400 -14.62 12.07 11.26
C GLN A 400 -13.62 11.94 10.11
N VAL A 401 -12.75 10.93 10.17
CA VAL A 401 -11.79 10.65 9.10
C VAL A 401 -12.50 10.28 7.79
N GLU A 402 -13.56 9.45 7.85
CA GLU A 402 -14.43 9.10 6.73
C GLU A 402 -15.07 10.36 6.11
N ARG A 403 -15.72 11.20 6.93
CA ARG A 403 -16.34 12.45 6.45
C ARG A 403 -15.35 13.38 5.77
N LEU A 404 -14.15 13.53 6.32
CA LEU A 404 -13.12 14.37 5.70
C LEU A 404 -12.69 13.76 4.36
N TYR A 405 -12.35 12.48 4.33
CA TYR A 405 -11.93 11.79 3.12
C TYR A 405 -12.96 11.90 1.99
N GLU A 406 -14.25 11.76 2.32
CA GLU A 406 -15.38 11.83 1.37
C GLU A 406 -15.78 13.27 0.99
N SER A 407 -15.23 14.29 1.65
CA SER A 407 -15.55 15.69 1.34
C SER A 407 -14.85 16.22 0.08
N LEU A 408 -13.81 15.53 -0.39
CA LEU A 408 -13.11 15.89 -1.63
C LEU A 408 -13.90 15.49 -2.87
N ARG A 409 -13.73 16.27 -3.94
CA ARG A 409 -14.27 15.92 -5.26
C ARG A 409 -13.62 14.63 -5.75
N ALA A 410 -14.47 13.68 -6.16
CA ALA A 410 -13.99 12.48 -6.81
C ALA A 410 -13.60 12.75 -8.27
N GLU A 411 -12.37 12.41 -8.65
CA GLU A 411 -11.92 12.43 -10.04
C GLU A 411 -12.23 11.09 -10.75
N ILE A 412 -12.30 11.15 -12.07
CA ILE A 412 -12.47 9.98 -12.95
C ILE A 412 -11.08 9.68 -13.55
N PRO A 413 -10.45 8.53 -13.24
CA PRO A 413 -9.10 8.22 -13.71
C PRO A 413 -8.90 8.33 -15.22
N GLU A 414 -9.91 7.96 -16.02
CA GLU A 414 -9.90 8.02 -17.48
C GLU A 414 -9.86 9.45 -18.03
N GLU A 415 -10.37 10.43 -17.28
CA GLU A 415 -10.43 11.85 -17.69
C GLU A 415 -9.20 12.64 -17.24
N ASN A 416 -8.30 12.02 -16.47
CA ASN A 416 -7.11 12.68 -15.96
C ASN A 416 -6.05 12.83 -17.06
N GLN A 417 -5.91 14.05 -17.59
CA GLN A 417 -4.99 14.36 -18.69
C GLN A 417 -3.54 13.97 -18.39
N ALA A 418 -3.04 14.25 -17.18
CA ALA A 418 -1.67 13.92 -16.81
C ALA A 418 -1.44 12.40 -16.80
N VAL A 419 -2.46 11.61 -16.39
CA VAL A 419 -2.39 10.15 -16.48
C VAL A 419 -2.31 9.70 -17.93
N GLY A 420 -3.18 10.23 -18.80
CA GLY A 420 -3.18 9.92 -20.24
C GLY A 420 -1.83 10.23 -20.91
N GLU A 421 -1.26 11.40 -20.64
CA GLU A 421 0.05 11.80 -21.16
C GLU A 421 1.17 10.87 -20.71
N LEU A 422 1.16 10.42 -19.44
CA LEU A 422 2.15 9.48 -18.93
C LEU A 422 2.03 8.11 -19.60
N TYR A 423 0.81 7.64 -19.88
CA TYR A 423 0.62 6.42 -20.66
C TYR A 423 1.19 6.54 -22.06
N GLU A 424 0.87 7.61 -22.78
CA GLU A 424 1.31 7.80 -24.17
C GLU A 424 2.81 8.04 -24.28
N ARG A 425 3.38 8.93 -23.46
CA ARG A 425 4.75 9.40 -23.63
C ARG A 425 5.79 8.59 -22.89
N TRP A 426 5.46 8.06 -21.71
CA TRP A 426 6.44 7.39 -20.86
C TRP A 426 6.21 5.88 -20.78
N LEU A 427 4.98 5.41 -20.59
CA LEU A 427 4.69 3.98 -20.50
C LEU A 427 4.63 3.29 -21.87
N GLY A 428 4.60 4.04 -22.98
CA GLY A 428 4.57 3.47 -24.33
C GLY A 428 3.21 2.91 -24.74
N GLY A 429 2.13 3.47 -24.18
CA GLY A 429 0.75 3.11 -24.44
C GLY A 429 0.19 2.08 -23.47
N TRP A 430 -1.10 1.81 -23.65
CA TRP A 430 -1.86 0.87 -22.82
C TRP A 430 -1.44 -0.57 -23.09
N GLY A 431 -1.19 -1.35 -22.03
CA GLY A 431 -0.81 -2.77 -22.16
C GLY A 431 0.56 -3.02 -22.79
N SER A 432 1.40 -2.00 -22.91
CA SER A 432 2.79 -2.14 -23.35
C SER A 432 3.59 -3.00 -22.37
N GLU A 433 4.73 -3.54 -22.84
CA GLU A 433 5.66 -4.28 -21.98
C GLU A 433 6.14 -3.42 -20.80
N LYS A 434 6.45 -2.14 -21.06
CA LYS A 434 6.84 -1.18 -20.02
C LYS A 434 5.72 -0.93 -19.01
N ALA A 435 4.46 -0.82 -19.44
CA ALA A 435 3.34 -0.67 -18.52
C ALA A 435 3.18 -1.92 -17.63
N LEU A 436 3.34 -3.12 -18.19
CA LEU A 436 3.30 -4.37 -17.43
C LEU A 436 4.43 -4.44 -16.39
N GLU A 437 5.66 -4.11 -16.77
CA GLU A 437 6.81 -4.10 -15.86
C GLU A 437 6.67 -3.05 -14.73
N VAL A 438 6.22 -1.85 -15.08
CA VAL A 438 6.12 -0.72 -14.16
C VAL A 438 4.91 -0.84 -13.24
N LEU A 439 3.77 -1.31 -13.73
CA LEU A 439 2.48 -1.24 -13.02
C LEU A 439 1.96 -2.60 -12.51
N HIS A 440 2.58 -3.72 -12.89
CA HIS A 440 2.18 -5.05 -12.43
C HIS A 440 3.28 -5.75 -11.63
N THR A 441 2.88 -6.77 -10.89
CA THR A 441 3.76 -7.61 -10.09
C THR A 441 3.22 -9.04 -10.06
N GLN A 442 3.97 -9.94 -9.44
CA GLN A 442 3.59 -11.32 -9.24
C GLN A 442 3.64 -11.67 -7.75
N TYR A 443 2.86 -12.67 -7.37
CA TYR A 443 2.78 -13.16 -6.00
C TYR A 443 3.23 -14.61 -5.96
N HIS A 444 3.91 -14.99 -4.89
CA HIS A 444 4.60 -16.27 -4.79
C HIS A 444 4.17 -17.01 -3.53
N ALA A 445 3.95 -18.32 -3.64
CA ALA A 445 3.62 -19.12 -2.48
C ALA A 445 4.84 -19.18 -1.55
N VAL A 446 4.64 -18.92 -0.26
CA VAL A 446 5.71 -19.09 0.72
C VAL A 446 5.72 -20.56 1.14
N GLU A 447 6.80 -21.27 0.79
CA GLU A 447 6.97 -22.66 1.22
C GLU A 447 7.05 -22.72 2.75
N ARG A 448 6.07 -23.38 3.37
CA ARG A 448 6.21 -23.79 4.76
C ARG A 448 7.14 -24.99 4.78
N ALA A 449 8.24 -24.90 5.52
CA ALA A 449 8.97 -26.10 5.92
C ALA A 449 7.96 -26.99 6.68
N ASN A 450 7.55 -28.09 6.05
CA ASN A 450 6.63 -29.06 6.63
C ASN A 450 7.32 -29.77 7.82
N THR A 451 7.26 -29.17 9.01
CA THR A 451 7.31 -29.93 10.25
C THR A 451 5.88 -30.30 10.60
N ALA A 452 5.38 -31.33 9.91
CA ALA A 452 4.15 -32.00 10.28
C ALA A 452 4.37 -32.71 11.64
N LEU A 453 4.26 -31.96 12.75
CA LEU A 453 3.92 -32.56 14.03
C LEU A 453 2.39 -32.62 14.10
N ASN A 454 1.88 -33.79 13.72
CA ASN A 454 0.52 -34.23 14.04
C ASN A 454 0.30 -34.12 15.55
N ILE A 455 -0.21 -32.99 16.03
CA ILE A 455 -0.85 -32.92 17.34
C ILE A 455 -2.30 -33.31 17.10
N LYS A 456 -2.60 -34.59 17.32
CA LYS A 456 -3.98 -35.08 17.49
C LYS A 456 -4.56 -34.43 18.75
N TRP A 457 -5.77 -33.91 18.63
CA TRP A 457 -6.59 -33.42 19.74
C TRP A 457 -6.95 -34.53 20.71
#